data_AF-A0A1T5C978-F1
#
_entry.id   AF-A0A1T5C978-F1
#
_cell.length_a   1.000
_cell.length_b   1.000
_cell.length_c   1.000
_cell.angle_alpha   90.00
_cell.angle_beta   90.00
_cell.angle_gamma   90.00
#
_symmetry.space_group_name_H-M   'P 1'
#
loop_
_entity.id
_entity.type
_entity.pdbx_description
1 polymer ?
#
loop_
_entity_poly.entity_id
_entity_poly.type
_entity_poly.pdbx_seq_one_letter_code
_entity_poly.pdbx_strand_id
1 'polypeptide(L)'
;MSPKQQILIEYLIKQLGFEDDNFLKQYIDELEKTIPVFTPDRGPDFVMENIIDLLFLELNTMKNRRLESRLIGDFISATDIAAFTYCPVSYAIAKSFVLPKPESAIIGTSLHSKGYILNFTGNNNTLGNEQNSNQHNKKANLDYLINEENELLFDTLKKSELVYADFDGSGKPFKGKRGAFVGKPDYIFRDEVGNFFAVEEKYQYRQYSSSISPNFYDNHVNQIVSYIYGIPKPKIAYGFLVYWKYDFHNNDIYIQECQVKKINKTALNRQNILTVFRAIEHFMNEKLINFDKSSRNPKKCANCVYRLYCGHKTGYFTKIPLPYPPDVASRIKSVKLPKVLEVKNIGHNYNFIQMDVKKTWLCDKNRIFLFKLGDQERFEEVVIANYHQIEDFEKVYGVKFITHKKIVQIANLSKAEHQRDAFIDRTSIMEERLYYEELARQSFSGKDIIDPVYILRQYDDFRIIFWGAESFRKEGKIVFPFECLLPLNNIIMNKDSKFCFIST
;
A
#
# COMPACT_ATOMS: atom_id res chain seq x y z
N MET A 1 -13.22 21.28 -8.04
CA MET A 1 -13.55 20.88 -6.66
C MET A 1 -14.84 21.57 -6.25
N SER A 2 -15.82 20.85 -5.70
CA SER A 2 -17.09 21.44 -5.25
C SER A 2 -16.94 22.19 -3.92
N PRO A 3 -17.83 23.14 -3.58
CA PRO A 3 -17.81 23.79 -2.27
C PRO A 3 -17.87 22.81 -1.10
N LYS A 4 -18.62 21.71 -1.23
CA LYS A 4 -18.68 20.66 -0.19
C LYS A 4 -17.35 19.94 -0.01
N GLN A 5 -16.63 19.64 -1.10
CA GLN A 5 -15.31 19.02 -1.04
C GLN A 5 -14.30 19.93 -0.32
N GLN A 6 -14.31 21.23 -0.61
CA GLN A 6 -13.44 22.19 0.07
C GLN A 6 -13.71 22.24 1.58
N ILE A 7 -14.99 22.28 1.99
CA ILE A 7 -15.38 22.26 3.40
C ILE A 7 -14.96 20.94 4.09
N LEU A 8 -15.04 19.81 3.37
CA LEU A 8 -14.57 18.52 3.87
C LEU A 8 -13.06 18.50 4.07
N ILE A 9 -12.29 19.00 3.10
CA ILE A 9 -10.83 19.13 3.21
C ILE A 9 -10.45 19.97 4.43
N GLU A 10 -11.05 21.15 4.58
CA GLU A 10 -10.84 22.02 5.74
C GLU A 10 -11.16 21.32 7.07
N TYR A 11 -12.24 20.53 7.12
CA TYR A 11 -12.59 19.74 8.28
C TYR A 11 -11.53 18.67 8.62
N LEU A 12 -11.09 17.89 7.63
CA LEU A 12 -10.10 16.82 7.82
C LEU A 12 -8.75 17.40 8.26
N ILE A 13 -8.34 18.51 7.66
CA ILE A 13 -7.15 19.26 8.05
C ILE A 13 -7.22 19.75 9.50
N LYS A 14 -8.35 20.33 9.90
CA LYS A 14 -8.54 20.76 11.29
C LYS A 14 -8.43 19.60 12.26
N GLN A 15 -8.89 18.40 11.88
CA GLN A 15 -8.69 17.19 12.68
C GLN A 15 -7.22 16.77 12.77
N LEU A 16 -6.45 16.87 11.67
CA LEU A 16 -5.01 16.58 11.68
C LEU A 16 -4.22 17.54 12.57
N GLY A 17 -4.75 18.75 12.82
CA GLY A 17 -4.26 19.63 13.88
C GLY A 17 -3.01 20.44 13.52
N PHE A 18 -2.87 20.86 12.26
CA PHE A 18 -1.82 21.80 11.86
C PHE A 18 -1.92 23.13 12.64
N GLU A 19 -0.78 23.67 13.07
CA GLU A 19 -0.68 24.96 13.79
C GLU A 19 -0.41 26.15 12.88
N ASP A 20 0.09 25.89 11.67
CA ASP A 20 0.60 26.90 10.74
C ASP A 20 -0.14 26.78 9.40
N ASP A 21 -1.05 27.72 9.16
CA ASP A 21 -1.92 27.74 7.97
C ASP A 21 -1.13 27.90 6.68
N ASN A 22 0.00 28.63 6.70
CA ASN A 22 0.83 28.81 5.51
C ASN A 22 1.57 27.52 5.16
N PHE A 23 2.16 26.85 6.16
CA PHE A 23 2.78 25.54 5.97
C PHE A 23 1.77 24.53 5.44
N LEU A 24 0.58 24.50 6.02
CA LEU A 24 -0.51 23.62 5.64
C LEU A 24 -0.92 23.82 4.18
N LYS A 25 -1.14 25.07 3.74
CA LYS A 25 -1.47 25.38 2.35
C LYS A 25 -0.43 24.82 1.40
N GLN A 26 0.85 25.10 1.67
CA GLN A 26 1.95 24.58 0.87
C GLN A 26 2.04 23.05 0.92
N TYR A 27 1.70 22.42 2.04
CA TYR A 27 1.70 20.96 2.17
C TYR A 27 0.60 20.32 1.32
N ILE A 28 -0.60 20.92 1.27
CA ILE A 28 -1.69 20.48 0.39
C ILE A 28 -1.29 20.62 -1.07
N ASP A 29 -0.76 21.79 -1.47
CA ASP A 29 -0.30 22.04 -2.83
C ASP A 29 0.75 20.98 -3.27
N GLU A 30 1.63 20.56 -2.35
CA GLU A 30 2.60 19.51 -2.62
C GLU A 30 1.98 18.10 -2.62
N LEU A 31 0.99 17.82 -1.77
CA LEU A 31 0.27 16.54 -1.80
C LEU A 31 -0.47 16.35 -3.12
N GLU A 32 -1.14 17.38 -3.62
CA GLU A 32 -1.86 17.34 -4.90
C GLU A 32 -0.92 16.99 -6.07
N LYS A 33 0.34 17.45 -6.02
CA LYS A 33 1.38 17.09 -7.01
C LYS A 33 1.86 15.64 -6.88
N THR A 34 1.67 15.02 -5.70
CA THR A 34 2.07 13.62 -5.46
C THR A 34 0.97 12.61 -5.70
N ILE A 35 -0.29 13.06 -5.81
CA ILE A 35 -1.38 12.19 -6.26
C ILE A 35 -1.01 11.80 -7.69
N PRO A 36 -0.73 10.51 -7.96
CA PRO A 36 -0.44 10.10 -9.31
C PRO A 36 -1.65 10.48 -10.15
N VAL A 37 -1.44 11.17 -11.27
CA VAL A 37 -2.46 11.25 -12.31
C VAL A 37 -2.59 9.83 -12.85
N PHE A 38 -3.39 9.00 -12.17
CA PHE A 38 -3.58 7.61 -12.55
C PHE A 38 -4.32 7.60 -13.89
N THR A 39 -3.65 7.06 -14.90
CA THR A 39 -4.31 6.63 -16.11
C THR A 39 -5.09 5.34 -15.81
N PRO A 40 -6.32 5.16 -16.34
CA PRO A 40 -7.25 4.08 -15.98
C PRO A 40 -6.77 2.63 -16.20
N ASP A 41 -5.55 2.41 -16.69
CA ASP A 41 -5.10 1.10 -17.21
C ASP A 41 -4.49 0.17 -16.15
N ARG A 42 -4.28 0.63 -14.92
CA ARG A 42 -3.86 -0.26 -13.83
C ARG A 42 -5.08 -0.67 -13.03
N GLY A 43 -5.19 -1.96 -12.79
CA GLY A 43 -6.33 -2.60 -12.13
C GLY A 43 -6.77 -1.94 -10.80
N PRO A 44 -7.92 -2.38 -10.27
CA PRO A 44 -8.75 -1.67 -9.28
C PRO A 44 -8.16 -1.55 -7.86
N ASP A 45 -6.90 -1.91 -7.67
CA ASP A 45 -6.28 -1.97 -6.36
C ASP A 45 -5.78 -0.57 -5.92
N PHE A 46 -6.70 0.17 -5.29
CA PHE A 46 -6.45 1.39 -4.50
C PHE A 46 -6.08 2.66 -5.29
N VAL A 47 -7.05 3.19 -6.05
CA VAL A 47 -6.92 4.52 -6.65
C VAL A 47 -7.18 5.59 -5.58
N MET A 48 -6.12 6.27 -5.14
CA MET A 48 -6.31 7.56 -4.44
C MET A 48 -6.65 8.60 -5.51
N GLU A 49 -7.94 8.85 -5.71
CA GLU A 49 -8.44 9.69 -6.80
C GLU A 49 -8.22 11.17 -6.51
N ASN A 50 -8.17 11.54 -5.22
CA ASN A 50 -8.07 12.93 -4.83
C ASN A 50 -7.46 13.14 -3.42
N ILE A 51 -7.29 14.42 -3.07
CA ILE A 51 -6.70 14.85 -1.79
C ILE A 51 -7.53 14.45 -0.57
N ILE A 52 -8.85 14.32 -0.69
CA ILE A 52 -9.74 13.87 0.40
C ILE A 52 -9.40 12.45 0.80
N ASP A 53 -9.17 11.56 -0.18
CA ASP A 53 -8.81 10.15 0.07
C ASP A 53 -7.49 10.06 0.83
N LEU A 54 -6.49 10.86 0.43
CA LEU A 54 -5.21 10.98 1.12
C LEU A 54 -5.37 11.45 2.56
N LEU A 55 -6.18 12.48 2.80
CA LEU A 55 -6.40 13.03 4.13
C LEU A 55 -7.18 12.07 5.03
N PHE A 56 -8.16 11.34 4.48
CA PHE A 56 -8.84 10.27 5.20
C PHE A 56 -7.91 9.13 5.54
N LEU A 57 -7.10 8.67 4.57
CA LEU A 57 -6.09 7.64 4.82
C LEU A 57 -5.14 8.07 5.93
N GLU A 58 -4.67 9.31 5.91
CA GLU A 58 -3.79 9.85 6.94
C GLU A 58 -4.49 9.88 8.32
N LEU A 59 -5.70 10.43 8.40
CA LEU A 59 -6.47 10.47 9.65
C LEU A 59 -6.76 9.08 10.20
N ASN A 60 -7.19 8.14 9.35
CA ASN A 60 -7.51 6.77 9.75
C ASN A 60 -6.25 6.03 10.19
N THR A 61 -5.12 6.23 9.49
CA THR A 61 -3.81 5.68 9.87
C THR A 61 -3.36 6.21 11.22
N MET A 62 -3.61 7.49 11.52
CA MET A 62 -3.33 8.05 12.83
C MET A 62 -4.29 7.49 13.89
N LYS A 63 -5.61 7.43 13.66
CA LYS A 63 -6.62 6.96 14.65
C LYS A 63 -6.46 5.48 15.03
N ASN A 64 -6.30 4.61 14.04
CA ASN A 64 -6.41 3.15 14.21
C ASN A 64 -5.04 2.47 14.28
N ARG A 65 -4.02 3.20 14.77
CA ARG A 65 -2.62 2.80 14.63
C ARG A 65 -2.27 1.61 15.51
N ARG A 66 -2.14 0.43 14.91
CA ARG A 66 -1.48 -0.74 15.49
C ARG A 66 -0.22 -1.03 14.68
N LEU A 67 0.93 -0.56 15.17
CA LEU A 67 2.22 -0.83 14.54
C LEU A 67 3.02 -1.80 15.39
N GLU A 68 3.65 -2.75 14.72
CA GLU A 68 4.65 -3.60 15.33
C GLU A 68 5.91 -2.78 15.63
N SER A 69 6.38 -2.85 16.87
CA SER A 69 7.62 -2.21 17.30
C SER A 69 8.83 -2.92 16.70
N ARG A 70 9.84 -2.15 16.30
CA ARG A 70 11.14 -2.66 15.85
C ARG A 70 12.15 -2.56 16.99
N LEU A 71 12.97 -3.60 17.16
CA LEU A 71 14.14 -3.52 18.05
C LEU A 71 15.16 -2.54 17.48
N ILE A 72 15.54 -1.55 18.28
CA ILE A 72 16.55 -0.55 17.91
C ILE A 72 17.92 -1.16 18.16
N GLY A 73 18.66 -1.45 17.10
CA GLY A 73 20.03 -1.97 17.21
C GLY A 73 21.06 -0.91 17.59
N ASP A 74 22.23 -1.36 18.07
CA ASP A 74 23.32 -0.52 18.59
C ASP A 74 24.34 -0.07 17.53
N PHE A 75 23.98 -0.13 16.25
CA PHE A 75 24.84 0.29 15.15
C PHE A 75 24.15 1.32 14.27
N ILE A 76 24.96 2.14 13.61
CA ILE A 76 24.52 3.15 12.65
C ILE A 76 24.82 2.62 11.25
N SER A 77 23.80 2.43 10.44
CA SER A 77 23.95 2.02 9.05
C SER A 77 24.13 3.21 8.09
N ALA A 78 24.60 2.95 6.87
CA ALA A 78 24.57 3.94 5.79
C ALA A 78 23.14 4.46 5.51
N THR A 79 22.14 3.57 5.59
CA THR A 79 20.72 3.92 5.46
C THR A 79 20.26 4.82 6.61
N ASP A 80 20.79 4.63 7.82
CA ASP A 80 20.47 5.49 8.97
C ASP A 80 20.97 6.91 8.76
N ILE A 81 22.19 7.05 8.23
CA ILE A 81 22.76 8.34 7.85
C ILE A 81 21.89 9.01 6.79
N ALA A 82 21.46 8.27 5.76
CA ALA A 82 20.58 8.79 4.73
C ALA A 82 19.23 9.25 5.32
N ALA A 83 18.58 8.39 6.11
CA ALA A 83 17.29 8.70 6.73
C ALA A 83 17.36 9.90 7.68
N PHE A 84 18.41 9.98 8.51
CA PHE A 84 18.59 11.09 9.44
C PHE A 84 18.91 12.41 8.71
N THR A 85 19.76 12.35 7.66
CA THR A 85 20.03 13.51 6.78
C THR A 85 18.75 14.01 6.11
N TYR A 86 17.88 13.09 5.68
CA TYR A 86 16.60 13.45 5.08
C TYR A 86 15.68 14.17 6.08
N CYS A 87 15.44 13.52 7.23
CA CYS A 87 14.69 14.07 8.35
C CYS A 87 14.87 13.20 9.62
N PRO A 88 15.33 13.78 10.76
CA PRO A 88 15.47 13.04 12.02
C PRO A 88 14.18 12.39 12.54
N VAL A 89 13.02 12.99 12.26
CA VAL A 89 11.71 12.41 12.63
C VAL A 89 11.43 11.15 11.82
N SER A 90 11.74 11.20 10.52
CA SER A 90 11.56 10.08 9.59
C SER A 90 12.45 8.89 10.00
N TYR A 91 13.68 9.19 10.41
CA TYR A 91 14.61 8.22 11.00
C TYR A 91 14.04 7.59 12.28
N ALA A 92 13.53 8.40 13.21
CA ALA A 92 12.96 7.89 14.46
C ALA A 92 11.78 6.94 14.21
N ILE A 93 10.87 7.30 13.30
CA ILE A 93 9.74 6.44 12.90
C ILE A 93 10.26 5.12 12.31
N ALA A 94 11.20 5.18 11.35
CA ALA A 94 11.76 4.01 10.69
C ALA A 94 12.51 3.06 11.64
N LYS A 95 13.15 3.61 12.67
CA LYS A 95 13.83 2.82 13.72
C LYS A 95 12.87 2.19 14.70
N SER A 96 11.70 2.78 14.91
CA SER A 96 10.78 2.38 15.98
C SER A 96 9.75 1.35 15.53
N PHE A 97 9.44 1.29 14.23
CA PHE A 97 8.34 0.45 13.73
C PHE A 97 8.72 -0.39 12.51
N VAL A 98 8.04 -1.53 12.39
CA VAL A 98 7.91 -2.27 11.13
C VAL A 98 6.74 -1.64 10.37
N LEU A 99 7.03 -1.11 9.18
CA LEU A 99 6.05 -0.40 8.36
C LEU A 99 5.90 -1.06 6.99
N PRO A 100 4.69 -1.05 6.40
CA PRO A 100 4.49 -1.46 5.02
C PRO A 100 5.42 -0.67 4.09
N LYS A 101 6.03 -1.36 3.12
CA LYS A 101 6.80 -0.68 2.07
C LYS A 101 5.84 0.08 1.16
N PRO A 102 6.08 1.38 0.89
CA PRO A 102 5.29 2.08 -0.12
C PRO A 102 5.54 1.48 -1.51
N GLU A 103 4.58 1.62 -2.42
CA GLU A 103 4.66 1.10 -3.79
C GLU A 103 5.96 1.50 -4.50
N SER A 104 6.39 2.76 -4.36
CA SER A 104 7.65 3.26 -4.94
C SER A 104 8.88 2.50 -4.43
N ALA A 105 8.90 2.07 -3.16
CA ALA A 105 9.97 1.25 -2.62
C ALA A 105 9.89 -0.21 -3.11
N ILE A 106 8.68 -0.74 -3.33
CA ILE A 106 8.48 -2.07 -3.92
C ILE A 106 8.99 -2.07 -5.37
N ILE A 107 8.57 -1.10 -6.17
CA ILE A 107 9.05 -0.89 -7.55
C ILE A 107 10.56 -0.73 -7.57
N GLY A 108 11.11 0.16 -6.73
CA GLY A 108 12.55 0.37 -6.63
C GLY A 108 13.31 -0.91 -6.28
N THR A 109 12.80 -1.72 -5.34
CA THR A 109 13.41 -3.03 -4.99
C THR A 109 13.35 -3.99 -6.19
N SER A 110 12.22 -4.03 -6.90
CA SER A 110 12.04 -4.87 -8.08
C SER A 110 13.00 -4.46 -9.21
N LEU A 111 13.14 -3.16 -9.49
CA LEU A 111 14.08 -2.66 -10.50
C LEU A 111 15.54 -2.90 -10.09
N HIS A 112 15.87 -2.72 -8.81
CA HIS A 112 17.19 -3.01 -8.27
C HIS A 112 17.60 -4.47 -8.52
N SER A 113 16.66 -5.40 -8.30
CA SER A 113 16.90 -6.83 -8.54
C SER A 113 17.21 -7.20 -9.99
N LYS A 114 16.96 -6.30 -10.95
CA LYS A 114 17.33 -6.49 -12.36
C LYS A 114 18.81 -6.24 -12.64
N GLY A 115 19.55 -5.65 -11.69
CA GLY A 115 21.01 -5.52 -11.77
C GLY A 115 21.50 -4.72 -12.98
N TYR A 116 20.83 -3.62 -13.35
CA TYR A 116 21.09 -2.90 -14.59
C TYR A 116 22.55 -2.48 -14.77
N ILE A 117 23.24 -2.09 -13.69
CA ILE A 117 24.67 -1.76 -13.69
C ILE A 117 25.55 -2.90 -14.22
N LEU A 118 25.18 -4.16 -13.94
CA LEU A 118 25.97 -5.33 -14.35
C LEU A 118 25.98 -5.54 -15.86
N ASN A 119 24.96 -5.04 -16.59
CA ASN A 119 24.89 -5.14 -18.05
C ASN A 119 26.05 -4.42 -18.76
N PHE A 120 26.68 -3.46 -18.08
CA PHE A 120 27.75 -2.61 -18.63
C PHE A 120 29.16 -3.02 -18.21
N THR A 121 29.29 -4.15 -17.51
CA THR A 121 30.61 -4.67 -17.11
C THR A 121 31.26 -5.44 -18.25
N GLY A 122 32.56 -5.23 -18.47
CA GLY A 122 33.28 -5.86 -19.60
C GLY A 122 33.44 -7.38 -19.47
N ASN A 123 33.27 -7.92 -18.27
CA ASN A 123 33.41 -9.33 -17.98
C ASN A 123 32.03 -10.03 -18.00
N ASN A 124 31.55 -10.41 -19.18
CA ASN A 124 30.41 -11.33 -19.34
C ASN A 124 30.70 -12.76 -18.83
N ASN A 125 31.87 -13.02 -18.24
CA ASN A 125 32.28 -14.32 -17.76
C ASN A 125 32.67 -14.21 -16.29
N THR A 126 32.25 -15.18 -15.48
CA THR A 126 32.76 -15.54 -14.14
C THR A 126 32.01 -15.11 -12.87
N LEU A 127 30.68 -14.90 -12.89
CA LEU A 127 29.87 -15.03 -11.66
C LEU A 127 28.57 -15.84 -11.93
N GLY A 128 28.73 -17.17 -12.05
CA GLY A 128 27.74 -18.13 -11.57
C GLY A 128 26.67 -18.67 -12.55
N ASN A 129 26.98 -19.84 -13.12
CA ASN A 129 26.09 -21.00 -13.35
C ASN A 129 24.75 -20.83 -14.08
N GLU A 130 24.80 -21.01 -15.40
CA GLU A 130 24.19 -22.10 -16.21
C GLU A 130 22.95 -22.92 -15.78
N GLN A 131 22.15 -22.58 -14.75
CA GLN A 131 21.01 -23.45 -14.37
C GLN A 131 19.60 -22.84 -14.37
N ASN A 132 19.38 -21.63 -14.87
CA ASN A 132 18.00 -21.14 -15.09
C ASN A 132 17.80 -20.31 -16.37
N SER A 133 18.70 -20.44 -17.35
CA SER A 133 18.68 -19.64 -18.59
C SER A 133 17.73 -20.17 -19.65
N ASN A 134 16.44 -20.39 -19.31
CA ASN A 134 15.42 -20.65 -20.34
C ASN A 134 14.20 -19.72 -20.28
N GLN A 135 14.16 -18.73 -19.39
CA GLN A 135 13.12 -17.69 -19.45
C GLN A 135 13.70 -16.31 -19.06
N HIS A 136 13.66 -15.37 -20.00
CA HIS A 136 13.62 -13.90 -19.83
C HIS A 136 14.85 -12.99 -19.91
N ASN A 137 16.11 -13.44 -19.99
CA ASN A 137 17.22 -12.48 -20.13
C ASN A 137 17.54 -12.12 -21.59
N LYS A 138 16.58 -11.50 -22.30
CA LYS A 138 16.98 -10.52 -23.33
C LYS A 138 17.68 -9.41 -22.56
N LYS A 139 19.01 -9.35 -22.62
CA LYS A 139 19.82 -8.24 -22.10
C LYS A 139 19.17 -6.96 -22.61
N ALA A 140 18.51 -6.20 -21.72
CA ALA A 140 17.87 -4.96 -22.12
C ALA A 140 18.98 -4.09 -22.71
N ASN A 141 18.87 -3.75 -24.00
CA ASN A 141 19.83 -2.84 -24.60
C ASN A 141 19.56 -1.46 -23.99
N LEU A 142 20.40 -1.08 -23.04
CA LEU A 142 20.34 0.18 -22.32
C LEU A 142 21.40 1.17 -22.82
N ASP A 143 22.05 0.89 -23.95
CA ASP A 143 23.09 1.77 -24.50
C ASP A 143 22.53 3.14 -24.88
N TYR A 144 21.22 3.22 -25.19
CA TYR A 144 20.51 4.47 -25.46
C TYR A 144 20.45 5.42 -24.25
N LEU A 145 20.72 4.93 -23.03
CA LEU A 145 20.77 5.74 -21.81
C LEU A 145 22.13 6.42 -21.61
N ILE A 146 23.16 6.05 -22.38
CA ILE A 146 24.50 6.61 -22.27
C ILE A 146 24.56 7.94 -23.01
N ASN A 147 25.04 8.98 -22.33
CA ASN A 147 25.26 10.31 -22.87
C ASN A 147 26.51 10.95 -22.23
N GLU A 148 26.91 12.13 -22.69
CA GLU A 148 28.11 12.83 -22.22
C GLU A 148 28.14 13.05 -20.68
N GLU A 149 26.99 13.23 -20.04
CA GLU A 149 26.91 13.49 -18.60
C GLU A 149 27.17 12.23 -17.74
N ASN A 150 26.93 11.04 -18.28
CA ASN A 150 27.03 9.77 -17.55
C ASN A 150 28.06 8.78 -18.11
N GLU A 151 28.66 9.07 -19.28
CA GLU A 151 29.63 8.23 -19.98
C GLU A 151 30.79 7.79 -19.08
N LEU A 152 31.28 8.69 -18.22
CA LEU A 152 32.38 8.41 -17.28
C LEU A 152 32.13 7.16 -16.43
N LEU A 153 30.90 6.95 -15.94
CA LEU A 153 30.57 5.76 -15.17
C LEU A 153 30.67 4.51 -16.04
N PHE A 154 30.03 4.52 -17.20
CA PHE A 154 29.94 3.35 -18.06
C PHE A 154 31.31 2.93 -18.61
N ASP A 155 32.15 3.89 -18.98
CA ASP A 155 33.53 3.60 -19.38
C ASP A 155 34.38 3.06 -18.24
N THR A 156 34.15 3.56 -17.02
CA THR A 156 34.79 3.01 -15.83
C THR A 156 34.33 1.56 -15.61
N LEU A 157 33.02 1.28 -15.67
CA LEU A 157 32.44 -0.05 -15.46
C LEU A 157 32.96 -1.09 -16.47
N LYS A 158 33.08 -0.72 -17.75
CA LYS A 158 33.62 -1.61 -18.81
C LYS A 158 35.03 -2.09 -18.49
N LYS A 159 35.83 -1.28 -17.80
CA LYS A 159 37.23 -1.55 -17.46
C LYS A 159 37.44 -1.99 -16.01
N SER A 160 36.36 -2.24 -15.27
CA SER A 160 36.42 -2.56 -13.85
C SER A 160 36.06 -4.02 -13.56
N GLU A 161 36.61 -4.54 -12.47
CA GLU A 161 36.30 -5.85 -11.90
C GLU A 161 35.21 -5.69 -10.83
N LEU A 162 34.14 -6.49 -10.88
CA LEU A 162 33.13 -6.54 -9.82
C LEU A 162 33.70 -7.26 -8.59
N VAL A 163 33.68 -6.61 -7.43
CA VAL A 163 34.22 -7.13 -6.17
C VAL A 163 33.10 -7.52 -5.20
N TYR A 164 31.98 -6.81 -5.24
CA TYR A 164 30.84 -7.03 -4.37
C TYR A 164 29.55 -6.58 -5.07
N ALA A 165 28.46 -7.31 -4.87
CA ALA A 165 27.12 -6.93 -5.32
C ALA A 165 26.05 -7.33 -4.28
N ASP A 166 24.99 -6.53 -4.19
CA ASP A 166 23.82 -6.77 -3.33
C ASP A 166 22.50 -6.41 -4.04
N PHE A 167 22.36 -6.79 -5.30
CA PHE A 167 21.14 -6.52 -6.07
C PHE A 167 19.98 -7.47 -5.70
N ASP A 168 20.29 -8.68 -5.23
CA ASP A 168 19.32 -9.70 -4.80
C ASP A 168 19.10 -9.71 -3.27
N GLY A 169 19.76 -8.82 -2.53
CA GLY A 169 19.70 -8.74 -1.07
C GLY A 169 20.60 -9.74 -0.33
N SER A 170 21.33 -10.62 -1.03
CA SER A 170 22.17 -11.67 -0.44
C SER A 170 23.54 -11.17 0.06
N GLY A 171 23.93 -9.96 -0.32
CA GLY A 171 25.23 -9.37 0.00
C GLY A 171 25.47 -9.27 1.50
N LYS A 172 26.69 -9.56 1.96
CA LYS A 172 27.04 -9.42 3.38
C LYS A 172 27.39 -7.96 3.70
N PRO A 173 26.83 -7.37 4.76
CA PRO A 173 27.15 -6.00 5.11
C PRO A 173 28.60 -5.87 5.62
N PHE A 174 29.24 -4.77 5.26
CA PHE A 174 30.54 -4.36 5.76
C PHE A 174 30.41 -3.72 7.13
N LYS A 175 31.26 -4.12 8.07
CA LYS A 175 31.31 -3.53 9.41
C LYS A 175 32.48 -2.56 9.52
N GLY A 176 32.22 -1.37 10.04
CA GLY A 176 33.23 -0.38 10.36
C GLY A 176 34.12 -0.82 11.52
N LYS A 177 35.10 0.02 11.88
CA LYS A 177 35.96 -0.22 13.05
C LYS A 177 35.07 -0.34 14.31
N ARG A 178 35.29 -1.38 15.10
CA ARG A 178 34.52 -1.72 16.32
C ARG A 178 33.02 -1.99 16.10
N GLY A 179 32.56 -2.16 14.85
CA GLY A 179 31.16 -2.52 14.57
C GLY A 179 30.12 -1.40 14.74
N ALA A 180 30.52 -0.19 15.11
CA ALA A 180 29.60 0.94 15.31
C ALA A 180 28.93 1.42 14.00
N PHE A 181 29.55 1.14 12.85
CA PHE A 181 29.01 1.45 11.53
C PHE A 181 28.76 0.17 10.72
N VAL A 182 27.67 0.17 9.94
CA VAL A 182 27.35 -0.91 8.99
C VAL A 182 27.01 -0.34 7.60
N GLY A 183 27.77 -0.73 6.59
CA GLY A 183 27.55 -0.33 5.20
C GLY A 183 27.18 -1.52 4.32
N LYS A 184 26.17 -1.38 3.47
CA LYS A 184 25.78 -2.39 2.48
C LYS A 184 25.56 -1.66 1.14
N PRO A 185 26.64 -1.29 0.43
CA PRO A 185 26.51 -0.65 -0.88
C PRO A 185 25.86 -1.60 -1.87
N ASP A 186 25.27 -1.10 -2.95
CA ASP A 186 24.70 -1.98 -3.97
C ASP A 186 25.79 -2.73 -4.73
N TYR A 187 26.89 -2.04 -5.07
CA TYR A 187 28.06 -2.65 -5.69
C TYR A 187 29.37 -2.04 -5.19
N ILE A 188 30.43 -2.85 -5.25
CA ILE A 188 31.80 -2.37 -5.20
C ILE A 188 32.54 -2.94 -6.40
N PHE A 189 33.24 -2.06 -7.10
CA PHE A 189 34.10 -2.39 -8.23
C PHE A 189 35.54 -2.03 -7.90
N ARG A 190 36.47 -2.62 -8.65
CA ARG A 190 37.88 -2.25 -8.70
C ARG A 190 38.21 -1.76 -10.11
N ASP A 191 38.67 -0.53 -10.22
CA ASP A 191 39.06 0.07 -11.51
C ASP A 191 40.39 -0.48 -12.05
N GLU A 192 40.72 -0.11 -13.29
CA GLU A 192 41.94 -0.56 -14.00
C GLU A 192 43.24 -0.19 -13.27
N VAL A 193 43.21 0.84 -12.41
CA VAL A 193 44.36 1.30 -11.61
C VAL A 193 44.38 0.62 -10.22
N GLY A 194 43.38 -0.20 -9.91
CA GLY A 194 43.28 -0.96 -8.65
C GLY A 194 42.59 -0.21 -7.51
N ASN A 195 41.95 0.94 -7.77
CA ASN A 195 41.15 1.62 -6.76
C ASN A 195 39.77 0.96 -6.65
N PHE A 196 39.28 0.84 -5.42
CA PHE A 196 37.90 0.39 -5.20
C PHE A 196 36.93 1.57 -5.23
N PHE A 197 35.77 1.41 -5.85
CA PHE A 197 34.70 2.39 -5.81
C PHE A 197 33.35 1.75 -5.56
N ALA A 198 32.48 2.46 -4.84
CA ALA A 198 31.12 2.01 -4.56
C ALA A 198 30.13 2.58 -5.58
N VAL A 199 29.09 1.83 -5.91
CA VAL A 199 27.97 2.31 -6.73
C VAL A 199 26.68 2.11 -5.93
N GLU A 200 25.81 3.12 -5.91
CA GLU A 200 24.48 3.04 -5.31
C GLU A 200 23.44 3.49 -6.36
N GLU A 201 22.42 2.66 -6.56
CA GLU A 201 21.31 2.89 -7.48
C GLU A 201 20.11 3.47 -6.73
N LYS A 202 19.41 4.43 -7.34
CA LYS A 202 18.11 4.91 -6.89
C LYS A 202 17.16 5.01 -8.08
N TYR A 203 15.96 4.48 -7.90
CA TYR A 203 14.90 4.53 -8.91
C TYR A 203 13.92 5.63 -8.57
N GLN A 204 13.64 6.50 -9.53
CA GLN A 204 12.78 7.66 -9.34
C GLN A 204 11.74 7.72 -10.45
N TYR A 205 10.48 7.75 -10.05
CA TYR A 205 9.39 8.00 -10.97
C TYR A 205 9.53 9.42 -11.54
N ARG A 206 9.46 9.56 -12.87
CA ARG A 206 9.43 10.85 -13.57
C ARG A 206 8.34 10.83 -14.62
N GLN A 207 7.37 11.72 -14.47
CA GLN A 207 6.38 11.98 -15.51
C GLN A 207 7.01 12.90 -16.57
N TYR A 208 6.74 12.60 -17.85
CA TYR A 208 7.42 13.06 -19.08
C TYR A 208 7.71 14.57 -19.30
N SER A 209 7.40 15.50 -18.39
CA SER A 209 7.33 16.94 -18.71
C SER A 209 8.27 17.90 -17.95
N SER A 210 9.11 17.43 -17.04
CA SER A 210 9.94 18.35 -16.24
C SER A 210 11.41 18.31 -16.67
N SER A 211 11.87 19.26 -17.49
CA SER A 211 13.30 19.47 -17.82
C SER A 211 14.07 20.06 -16.63
N ILE A 212 14.18 19.30 -15.54
CA ILE A 212 14.89 19.75 -14.35
C ILE A 212 16.30 19.17 -14.38
N SER A 213 17.29 20.07 -14.24
CA SER A 213 18.70 19.75 -14.01
C SER A 213 18.85 18.65 -12.95
N PRO A 214 19.83 17.72 -13.10
CA PRO A 214 20.02 16.62 -12.17
C PRO A 214 20.29 17.10 -10.74
N ASN A 215 19.24 17.13 -9.92
CA ASN A 215 19.34 17.43 -8.49
C ASN A 215 19.52 16.14 -7.70
N PHE A 216 20.77 15.85 -7.33
CA PHE A 216 21.09 14.75 -6.41
C PHE A 216 20.76 15.16 -4.98
N TYR A 217 20.13 14.26 -4.23
CA TYR A 217 19.69 14.54 -2.87
C TYR A 217 20.82 14.29 -1.88
N ASP A 218 21.03 15.22 -0.95
CA ASP A 218 22.13 15.16 0.02
C ASP A 218 22.09 13.89 0.88
N ASN A 219 20.91 13.36 1.20
CA ASN A 219 20.80 12.10 1.93
C ASN A 219 21.36 10.91 1.15
N HIS A 220 21.19 10.87 -0.17
CA HIS A 220 21.76 9.82 -1.02
C HIS A 220 23.27 10.01 -1.21
N VAL A 221 23.72 11.26 -1.35
CA VAL A 221 25.16 11.60 -1.37
C VAL A 221 25.82 11.15 -0.07
N ASN A 222 25.23 11.48 1.08
CA ASN A 222 25.75 11.09 2.39
C ASN A 222 25.77 9.58 2.58
N GLN A 223 24.83 8.84 2.00
CA GLN A 223 24.87 7.37 2.00
C GLN A 223 26.16 6.85 1.35
N ILE A 224 26.51 7.35 0.16
CA ILE A 224 27.75 6.93 -0.53
C ILE A 224 29.00 7.42 0.19
N VAL A 225 28.99 8.68 0.67
CA VAL A 225 30.09 9.22 1.48
C VAL A 225 30.33 8.35 2.71
N SER A 226 29.27 7.80 3.31
CA SER A 226 29.41 6.85 4.43
C SER A 226 30.10 5.55 4.02
N TYR A 227 29.91 5.04 2.80
CA TYR A 227 30.69 3.90 2.31
C TYR A 227 32.16 4.27 2.10
N ILE A 228 32.41 5.42 1.49
CA ILE A 228 33.75 5.94 1.18
C ILE A 228 34.63 6.03 2.44
N TYR A 229 34.05 6.42 3.57
CA TYR A 229 34.78 6.61 4.83
C TYR A 229 34.55 5.50 5.87
N GLY A 230 33.42 4.82 5.82
CA GLY A 230 32.97 3.86 6.84
C GLY A 230 33.35 2.41 6.56
N ILE A 231 33.61 2.03 5.30
CA ILE A 231 34.05 0.67 4.93
C ILE A 231 35.59 0.61 4.99
N PRO A 232 36.19 -0.14 5.94
CA PRO A 232 37.64 -0.17 6.11
C PRO A 232 38.34 -1.07 5.09
N LYS A 233 37.67 -2.14 4.61
CA LYS A 233 38.20 -3.09 3.64
C LYS A 233 37.05 -3.63 2.76
N PRO A 234 37.13 -3.51 1.42
CA PRO A 234 38.15 -2.74 0.69
C PRO A 234 38.07 -1.23 0.99
N LYS A 235 39.19 -0.51 0.84
CA LYS A 235 39.22 0.95 1.05
C LYS A 235 38.65 1.64 -0.18
N ILE A 236 37.40 2.09 -0.09
CA ILE A 236 36.70 2.78 -1.16
C ILE A 236 37.35 4.15 -1.42
N ALA A 237 37.78 4.43 -2.65
CA ALA A 237 38.46 5.66 -3.05
C ALA A 237 37.47 6.77 -3.44
N TYR A 238 36.40 6.41 -4.16
CA TYR A 238 35.31 7.29 -4.61
C TYR A 238 34.02 6.46 -4.76
N GLY A 239 32.92 7.08 -5.13
CA GLY A 239 31.70 6.35 -5.47
C GLY A 239 30.84 7.04 -6.52
N PHE A 240 29.89 6.31 -7.09
CA PHE A 240 28.90 6.82 -8.03
C PHE A 240 27.49 6.69 -7.46
N LEU A 241 26.74 7.79 -7.52
CA LEU A 241 25.30 7.78 -7.31
C LEU A 241 24.61 7.71 -8.65
N VAL A 242 23.77 6.70 -8.85
CA VAL A 242 23.06 6.47 -10.11
C VAL A 242 21.57 6.63 -9.89
N TYR A 243 20.96 7.58 -10.56
CA TYR A 243 19.51 7.78 -10.57
C TYR A 243 18.93 7.28 -11.89
N TRP A 244 18.18 6.20 -11.81
CA TRP A 244 17.39 5.69 -12.92
C TRP A 244 16.01 6.34 -12.88
N LYS A 245 15.70 7.15 -13.88
CA LYS A 245 14.36 7.71 -14.05
C LYS A 245 13.51 6.72 -14.80
N TYR A 246 12.35 6.40 -14.24
CA TYR A 246 11.42 5.47 -14.86
C TYR A 246 10.04 6.08 -14.99
N ASP A 247 9.30 5.56 -15.96
CA ASP A 247 7.89 5.81 -16.17
C ASP A 247 7.21 4.49 -16.55
N PHE A 248 5.92 4.54 -16.82
CA PHE A 248 5.14 3.40 -17.22
C PHE A 248 4.62 3.56 -18.64
N HIS A 249 4.87 2.56 -19.47
CA HIS A 249 4.36 2.47 -20.83
C HIS A 249 3.57 1.17 -20.96
N ASN A 250 2.27 1.25 -21.24
CA ASN A 250 1.36 0.09 -21.27
C ASN A 250 1.45 -0.79 -19.99
N ASN A 251 1.48 -0.14 -18.82
CA ASN A 251 1.68 -0.75 -17.49
C ASN A 251 3.06 -1.37 -17.22
N ASP A 252 3.95 -1.43 -18.20
CA ASP A 252 5.31 -1.89 -18.01
C ASP A 252 6.21 -0.73 -17.56
N ILE A 253 7.11 -1.02 -16.62
CA ILE A 253 8.09 -0.05 -16.16
C ILE A 253 9.21 0.08 -17.20
N TYR A 254 9.43 1.31 -17.66
CA TYR A 254 10.45 1.66 -18.64
C TYR A 254 11.45 2.67 -18.06
N ILE A 255 12.75 2.41 -18.23
CA ILE A 255 13.82 3.33 -17.82
C ILE A 255 14.03 4.36 -18.94
N GLN A 256 13.79 5.63 -18.62
CA GLN A 256 13.88 6.73 -19.58
C GLN A 256 15.25 7.41 -19.59
N GLU A 257 15.89 7.49 -18.43
CA GLU A 257 17.08 8.31 -18.24
C GLU A 257 17.95 7.76 -17.11
N CYS A 258 19.26 7.95 -17.26
CA CYS A 258 20.25 7.66 -16.23
C CYS A 258 21.02 8.94 -15.89
N GLN A 259 20.92 9.39 -14.64
CA GLN A 259 21.71 10.52 -14.13
C GLN A 259 22.77 9.98 -13.17
N VAL A 260 24.01 10.45 -13.34
CA VAL A 260 25.15 9.96 -12.55
C VAL A 260 25.86 11.10 -11.84
N LYS A 261 26.26 10.87 -10.59
CA LYS A 261 27.16 11.77 -9.84
C LYS A 261 28.34 11.01 -9.27
N LYS A 262 29.55 11.37 -9.71
CA LYS A 262 30.80 10.92 -9.08
C LYS A 262 31.03 11.69 -7.79
N ILE A 263 31.31 10.97 -6.71
CA ILE A 263 31.54 11.51 -5.37
C ILE A 263 32.96 11.17 -4.95
N ASN A 264 33.80 12.20 -4.83
CA ASN A 264 35.19 12.07 -4.44
C ASN A 264 35.37 12.27 -2.91
N LYS A 265 36.50 11.78 -2.40
CA LYS A 265 36.97 12.11 -1.06
C LYS A 265 37.33 13.58 -0.96
N THR A 266 36.63 14.31 -0.10
CA THR A 266 36.96 15.68 0.27
C THR A 266 36.88 15.84 1.79
N ALA A 267 37.63 16.81 2.33
CA ALA A 267 37.57 17.15 3.75
C ALA A 267 36.15 17.60 4.17
N LEU A 268 35.47 18.34 3.30
CA LEU A 268 34.07 18.76 3.50
C LEU A 268 33.12 17.56 3.64
N ASN A 269 33.19 16.60 2.70
CA ASN A 269 32.36 15.38 2.76
C ASN A 269 32.63 14.59 4.05
N ARG A 270 33.90 14.49 4.46
CA ARG A 270 34.28 13.83 5.71
C ARG A 270 33.72 14.54 6.93
N GLN A 271 33.79 15.85 6.97
CA GLN A 271 33.27 16.62 8.10
C GLN A 271 31.75 16.50 8.20
N ASN A 272 31.05 16.63 7.06
CA ASN A 272 29.59 16.50 7.00
C ASN A 272 29.13 15.15 7.52
N ILE A 273 29.75 14.05 7.08
CA ILE A 273 29.34 12.71 7.51
C ILE A 273 29.64 12.45 9.00
N LEU A 274 30.74 12.98 9.52
CA LEU A 274 31.06 12.88 10.95
C LEU A 274 30.07 13.66 11.82
N THR A 275 29.62 14.83 11.36
CA THR A 275 28.58 15.60 12.06
C THR A 275 27.26 14.81 12.12
N VAL A 276 26.82 14.24 11.00
CA VAL A 276 25.59 13.42 10.95
C VAL A 276 25.72 12.19 11.83
N PHE A 277 26.84 11.47 11.74
CA PHE A 277 27.09 10.26 12.54
C PHE A 277 27.03 10.56 14.05
N ARG A 278 27.72 11.61 14.51
CA ARG A 278 27.70 12.03 15.92
C ARG A 278 26.31 12.48 16.38
N ALA A 279 25.54 13.13 15.51
CA ALA A 279 24.17 13.52 15.82
C ALA A 279 23.27 12.29 16.01
N ILE A 280 23.46 11.25 15.20
CA ILE A 280 22.75 9.97 15.37
C ILE A 280 23.21 9.27 16.65
N GLU A 281 24.51 9.19 16.94
CA GLU A 281 25.02 8.60 18.19
C GLU A 281 24.43 9.30 19.40
N HIS A 282 24.45 10.63 19.41
CA HIS A 282 23.85 11.43 20.48
C HIS A 282 22.37 11.14 20.63
N PHE A 283 21.61 11.11 19.53
CA PHE A 283 20.17 10.79 19.59
C PHE A 283 19.89 9.36 20.06
N MET A 284 20.70 8.39 19.62
CA MET A 284 20.62 7.00 20.06
C MET A 284 20.94 6.86 21.55
N ASN A 285 21.77 7.72 22.12
CA ASN A 285 22.10 7.71 23.56
C ASN A 285 21.05 8.44 24.40
N GLU A 286 20.71 9.69 24.04
CA GLU A 286 19.77 10.51 24.80
C GLU A 286 18.31 10.07 24.64
N LYS A 287 17.99 9.32 23.57
CA LYS A 287 16.63 8.88 23.21
C LYS A 287 15.63 10.03 22.99
N LEU A 288 16.10 11.28 23.00
CA LEU A 288 15.28 12.47 22.86
C LEU A 288 16.13 13.63 22.34
N ILE A 289 15.70 14.29 21.26
CA ILE A 289 16.33 15.52 20.76
C ILE A 289 15.28 16.60 20.50
N ASN A 290 15.72 17.86 20.48
CA ASN A 290 14.85 18.98 20.10
C ASN A 290 14.54 18.94 18.59
N PHE A 291 13.33 19.37 18.23
CA PHE A 291 12.90 19.57 16.85
C PHE A 291 12.64 21.05 16.59
N ASP A 292 13.34 21.59 15.61
CA ASP A 292 13.10 22.94 15.12
C ASP A 292 11.89 22.95 14.18
N LYS A 293 10.77 23.55 14.63
CA LYS A 293 9.56 23.68 13.82
C LYS A 293 9.80 24.45 12.51
N SER A 294 10.80 25.32 12.46
CA SER A 294 11.13 26.10 11.26
C SER A 294 11.85 25.25 10.20
N SER A 295 12.43 24.10 10.58
CA SER A 295 13.06 23.18 9.64
C SER A 295 12.06 22.31 8.86
N ARG A 296 10.75 22.45 9.13
CA ARG A 296 9.71 21.75 8.37
C ARG A 296 9.75 22.23 6.93
N ASN A 297 9.60 21.30 5.99
CA ASN A 297 9.55 21.60 4.56
C ASN A 297 8.34 20.89 3.93
N PRO A 298 7.33 21.62 3.41
CA PRO A 298 6.10 21.03 2.92
C PRO A 298 6.33 19.98 1.83
N LYS A 299 7.21 20.27 0.88
CA LYS A 299 7.59 19.35 -0.20
C LYS A 299 8.21 18.07 0.33
N LYS A 300 9.17 18.16 1.27
CA LYS A 300 9.74 16.97 1.93
C LYS A 300 8.66 16.20 2.68
N CYS A 301 7.80 16.87 3.45
CA CYS A 301 6.76 16.22 4.23
C CYS A 301 5.74 15.47 3.35
N ALA A 302 5.29 16.06 2.23
CA ALA A 302 4.35 15.45 1.29
C ALA A 302 4.94 14.22 0.58
N ASN A 303 6.23 14.29 0.25
CA ASN A 303 6.98 13.20 -0.41
C ASN A 303 7.58 12.17 0.57
N CYS A 304 7.41 12.35 1.87
CA CYS A 304 8.00 11.45 2.86
C CYS A 304 7.22 10.13 2.90
N VAL A 305 7.94 9.00 2.77
CA VAL A 305 7.38 7.65 2.89
C VAL A 305 6.74 7.36 4.26
N TYR A 306 7.09 8.18 5.28
CA TYR A 306 6.55 8.08 6.64
C TYR A 306 5.52 9.17 6.96
N ARG A 307 5.01 9.91 5.96
CA ARG A 307 4.09 11.03 6.18
C ARG A 307 2.87 10.64 7.01
N LEU A 308 2.27 9.47 6.74
CA LEU A 308 1.05 9.01 7.40
C LEU A 308 1.25 8.74 8.91
N TYR A 309 2.51 8.60 9.32
CA TYR A 309 2.91 8.25 10.69
C TYR A 309 3.54 9.43 11.44
N CYS A 310 3.76 10.56 10.76
CA CYS A 310 4.51 11.69 11.29
C CYS A 310 3.56 12.80 11.78
N GLY A 311 3.60 13.08 13.08
CA GLY A 311 2.88 14.22 13.67
C GLY A 311 3.66 15.53 13.59
N HIS A 312 4.98 15.49 13.44
CA HIS A 312 5.82 16.70 13.48
C HIS A 312 5.52 17.70 12.36
N LYS A 313 4.98 17.23 11.23
CA LYS A 313 4.57 18.11 10.13
C LYS A 313 3.46 19.09 10.52
N THR A 314 2.63 18.76 11.52
CA THR A 314 1.58 19.66 12.01
C THR A 314 2.14 20.90 12.70
N GLY A 315 3.41 20.86 13.11
CA GLY A 315 4.05 21.94 13.87
C GLY A 315 3.91 21.78 15.37
N TYR A 316 3.07 20.88 15.87
CA TYR A 316 2.79 20.78 17.30
C TYR A 316 3.98 20.32 18.15
N PHE A 317 4.84 19.45 17.60
CA PHE A 317 5.92 18.80 18.33
C PHE A 317 7.21 19.61 18.28
N THR A 318 7.90 19.71 19.42
CA THR A 318 9.22 20.38 19.57
C THR A 318 10.32 19.40 19.99
N LYS A 319 10.00 18.11 20.11
CA LYS A 319 10.93 17.06 20.52
C LYS A 319 10.67 15.78 19.74
N ILE A 320 11.75 15.09 19.38
CA ILE A 320 11.73 13.81 18.69
C ILE A 320 12.18 12.74 19.68
N PRO A 321 11.31 11.85 20.14
CA PRO A 321 11.71 10.71 20.96
C PRO A 321 12.14 9.52 20.09
N LEU A 322 12.98 8.65 20.65
CA LEU A 322 13.41 7.36 20.10
C LEU A 322 13.32 6.30 21.22
N PRO A 323 12.35 5.38 21.22
CA PRO A 323 11.41 5.12 20.14
C PRO A 323 10.40 6.26 19.94
N TYR A 324 10.00 6.44 18.68
CA TYR A 324 8.92 7.32 18.29
C TYR A 324 7.60 6.78 18.85
N PRO A 325 6.68 7.63 19.34
CA PRO A 325 5.51 7.14 20.05
C PRO A 325 4.52 6.53 19.03
N PRO A 326 3.88 5.39 19.36
CA PRO A 326 2.78 4.89 18.53
C PRO A 326 1.59 5.84 18.57
N ASP A 327 1.31 6.41 19.76
CA ASP A 327 0.14 7.25 20.04
C ASP A 327 0.36 8.74 19.79
N VAL A 328 0.79 9.08 18.58
CA VAL A 328 0.61 10.45 18.06
C VAL A 328 -0.88 10.75 17.83
N ALA A 329 -1.70 9.70 17.76
CA ALA A 329 -3.15 9.69 17.55
C ALA A 329 -3.94 10.44 18.62
N SER A 330 -3.47 10.39 19.88
CA SER A 330 -4.02 11.11 21.04
C SER A 330 -4.20 12.62 20.81
N ARG A 331 -3.63 13.16 19.73
CA ARG A 331 -3.63 14.58 19.43
C ARG A 331 -4.36 14.95 18.14
N ILE A 332 -5.08 14.01 17.52
CA ILE A 332 -6.11 14.35 16.52
C ILE A 332 -7.15 15.20 17.23
N LYS A 333 -7.40 16.41 16.70
CA LYS A 333 -8.39 17.32 17.29
C LYS A 333 -9.79 16.75 17.05
N SER A 334 -10.58 16.66 18.10
CA SER A 334 -12.03 16.47 17.97
C SER A 334 -12.62 17.75 17.40
N VAL A 335 -12.90 17.74 16.10
CA VAL A 335 -13.56 18.84 15.38
C VAL A 335 -14.97 18.39 15.07
N LYS A 336 -15.97 19.23 15.36
CA LYS A 336 -17.35 18.95 15.01
C LYS A 336 -17.52 18.94 13.49
N LEU A 337 -18.20 17.93 12.95
CA LEU A 337 -18.52 17.86 11.52
C LEU A 337 -19.35 19.09 11.12
N PRO A 338 -18.98 19.83 10.05
CA PRO A 338 -19.77 20.96 9.56
C PRO A 338 -21.20 20.53 9.20
N LYS A 339 -22.21 21.30 9.61
CA LYS A 339 -23.64 21.02 9.35
C LYS A 339 -23.98 20.82 7.86
N VAL A 340 -23.23 21.43 6.95
CA VAL A 340 -23.41 21.28 5.50
C VAL A 340 -22.96 19.91 4.97
N LEU A 341 -22.11 19.21 5.73
CA LEU A 341 -21.65 17.85 5.48
C LEU A 341 -22.44 16.82 6.29
N GLU A 342 -23.18 17.24 7.32
CA GLU A 342 -24.16 16.37 7.97
C GLU A 342 -25.20 15.98 6.92
N VAL A 343 -25.23 14.69 6.57
CA VAL A 343 -26.32 14.14 5.76
C VAL A 343 -27.57 14.33 6.61
N LYS A 344 -28.43 15.29 6.22
CA LYS A 344 -29.81 15.27 6.70
C LYS A 344 -30.31 13.89 6.34
N ASN A 345 -30.64 13.06 7.33
CA ASN A 345 -31.40 11.84 7.10
C ASN A 345 -32.65 12.25 6.33
N ILE A 346 -32.58 12.14 5.00
CA ILE A 346 -33.76 12.20 4.15
C ILE A 346 -34.51 10.95 4.58
N GLY A 347 -35.66 11.13 5.22
CA GLY A 347 -36.41 10.10 5.94
C GLY A 347 -36.94 8.96 5.07
N HIS A 348 -36.07 8.28 4.35
CA HIS A 348 -36.33 6.96 3.81
C HIS A 348 -36.20 5.98 4.96
N ASN A 349 -37.33 5.40 5.35
CA ASN A 349 -37.43 4.31 6.32
C ASN A 349 -36.67 3.09 5.80
N TYR A 350 -35.36 3.04 6.02
CA TYR A 350 -34.62 1.79 5.99
C TYR A 350 -34.94 1.04 7.28
N ASN A 351 -35.69 -0.07 7.18
CA ASN A 351 -35.82 -1.01 8.28
C ASN A 351 -34.52 -1.80 8.39
N PHE A 352 -33.68 -1.43 9.35
CA PHE A 352 -32.44 -2.15 9.64
C PHE A 352 -32.76 -3.43 10.43
N ILE A 353 -32.40 -4.59 9.88
CA ILE A 353 -32.57 -5.88 10.54
C ILE A 353 -31.43 -6.07 11.56
N GLN A 354 -31.80 -6.27 12.81
CA GLN A 354 -30.90 -6.51 13.92
C GLN A 354 -30.42 -7.97 13.93
N MET A 355 -29.11 -8.22 13.88
CA MET A 355 -28.55 -9.58 14.03
C MET A 355 -27.69 -9.70 15.28
N ASP A 356 -27.90 -10.78 16.06
CA ASP A 356 -27.14 -11.11 17.27
C ASP A 356 -26.03 -12.11 16.91
N VAL A 357 -24.76 -11.69 17.00
CA VAL A 357 -23.59 -12.46 16.58
C VAL A 357 -22.66 -12.71 17.77
N LYS A 358 -23.04 -13.71 18.59
CA LYS A 358 -22.22 -14.22 19.71
C LYS A 358 -21.42 -15.50 19.39
N LYS A 359 -21.33 -15.94 18.14
CA LYS A 359 -20.44 -17.05 17.74
C LYS A 359 -19.69 -16.73 16.47
N THR A 360 -18.40 -17.02 16.47
CA THR A 360 -17.47 -16.86 15.36
C THR A 360 -17.92 -17.74 14.19
N TRP A 361 -18.08 -17.15 13.02
CA TRP A 361 -18.40 -17.86 11.79
C TRP A 361 -17.10 -18.19 11.09
N LEU A 362 -16.76 -19.47 11.03
CA LEU A 362 -15.79 -20.05 10.13
C LEU A 362 -16.50 -21.23 9.49
N CYS A 363 -17.12 -21.01 8.34
CA CYS A 363 -17.56 -22.08 7.44
C CYS A 363 -17.21 -21.69 6.00
N ASP A 364 -16.74 -22.72 5.30
CA ASP A 364 -16.09 -22.86 3.99
C ASP A 364 -16.00 -21.72 2.96
N LYS A 365 -14.86 -21.74 2.26
CA LYS A 365 -14.37 -20.74 1.30
C LYS A 365 -15.33 -20.59 0.11
N ASN A 366 -16.10 -19.51 0.08
CA ASN A 366 -16.24 -18.59 -1.08
C ASN A 366 -17.63 -17.92 -1.27
N ARG A 367 -18.68 -18.20 -0.49
CA ARG A 367 -20.03 -17.73 -0.87
C ARG A 367 -20.93 -17.36 0.32
N ILE A 368 -21.52 -16.17 0.29
CA ILE A 368 -22.64 -15.76 1.15
C ILE A 368 -23.72 -15.13 0.25
N PHE A 369 -24.94 -15.67 0.27
CA PHE A 369 -26.07 -15.13 -0.50
C PHE A 369 -27.10 -14.47 0.43
N LEU A 370 -27.61 -13.30 0.04
CA LEU A 370 -28.69 -12.58 0.72
C LEU A 370 -29.86 -12.40 -0.26
N PHE A 371 -30.98 -13.05 0.02
CA PHE A 371 -32.19 -12.95 -0.79
C PHE A 371 -33.28 -12.15 -0.07
N LYS A 372 -34.03 -11.34 -0.82
CA LYS A 372 -35.37 -10.90 -0.43
C LYS A 372 -36.36 -11.80 -1.18
N LEU A 373 -37.20 -12.52 -0.45
CA LEU A 373 -38.31 -13.25 -1.07
C LEU A 373 -39.43 -12.24 -1.36
N GLY A 374 -39.98 -12.28 -2.57
CA GLY A 374 -41.12 -11.46 -2.96
C GLY A 374 -42.40 -11.89 -2.23
N ASP A 375 -43.37 -10.98 -2.16
CA ASP A 375 -44.59 -11.08 -1.33
C ASP A 375 -45.65 -12.11 -1.83
N GLN A 376 -45.28 -13.23 -2.48
CA GLN A 376 -46.25 -14.18 -3.06
C GLN A 376 -46.31 -15.55 -2.36
N GLU A 377 -47.51 -15.96 -1.92
CA GLU A 377 -47.84 -17.20 -1.18
C GLU A 377 -47.32 -18.50 -1.82
N ARG A 378 -47.30 -18.62 -3.15
CA ARG A 378 -46.93 -19.87 -3.86
C ARG A 378 -45.48 -20.32 -3.66
N PHE A 379 -44.58 -19.44 -3.22
CA PHE A 379 -43.17 -19.79 -2.98
C PHE A 379 -42.91 -20.32 -1.57
N GLU A 380 -43.87 -20.15 -0.66
CA GLU A 380 -43.82 -20.78 0.66
C GLU A 380 -43.99 -22.30 0.54
N GLU A 381 -44.86 -22.79 -0.35
CA GLU A 381 -45.18 -24.22 -0.51
C GLU A 381 -43.95 -25.06 -0.94
N VAL A 382 -43.16 -24.54 -1.88
CA VAL A 382 -41.96 -25.20 -2.43
C VAL A 382 -40.84 -25.35 -1.39
N VAL A 383 -40.60 -24.30 -0.60
CA VAL A 383 -39.58 -24.29 0.47
C VAL A 383 -40.04 -25.18 1.65
N ILE A 384 -41.34 -25.26 1.90
CA ILE A 384 -41.92 -26.17 2.89
C ILE A 384 -41.72 -27.64 2.49
N ALA A 385 -41.92 -28.00 1.21
CA ALA A 385 -41.85 -29.37 0.72
C ALA A 385 -40.44 -30.02 0.81
N ASN A 386 -39.37 -29.22 0.89
CA ASN A 386 -37.98 -29.68 0.76
C ASN A 386 -37.13 -29.44 2.02
N TYR A 387 -37.81 -29.18 3.14
CA TYR A 387 -37.23 -28.78 4.42
C TYR A 387 -36.25 -29.80 5.04
N HIS A 388 -36.54 -31.10 4.96
CA HIS A 388 -35.66 -32.14 5.51
C HIS A 388 -34.33 -32.27 4.75
N GLN A 389 -34.34 -32.09 3.43
CA GLN A 389 -33.11 -32.11 2.64
C GLN A 389 -32.19 -30.93 2.98
N ILE A 390 -32.77 -29.77 3.29
CA ILE A 390 -32.04 -28.57 3.72
C ILE A 390 -31.46 -28.77 5.13
N GLU A 391 -32.21 -29.39 6.05
CA GLU A 391 -31.75 -29.65 7.42
C GLU A 391 -30.65 -30.73 7.47
N ASP A 392 -30.77 -31.79 6.67
CA ASP A 392 -29.70 -32.79 6.51
C ASP A 392 -28.45 -32.17 5.89
N PHE A 393 -28.61 -31.24 4.94
CA PHE A 393 -27.51 -30.46 4.37
C PHE A 393 -26.85 -29.54 5.41
N GLU A 394 -27.61 -28.84 6.26
CA GLU A 394 -27.09 -28.05 7.39
C GLU A 394 -26.29 -28.92 8.36
N LYS A 395 -26.77 -30.14 8.64
CA LYS A 395 -26.19 -31.06 9.62
C LYS A 395 -24.93 -31.76 9.10
N VAL A 396 -24.92 -32.13 7.82
CA VAL A 396 -23.76 -32.78 7.15
C VAL A 396 -22.64 -31.77 6.89
N TYR A 397 -22.97 -30.52 6.55
CA TYR A 397 -21.98 -29.54 6.11
C TYR A 397 -21.74 -28.37 7.08
N GLY A 398 -22.41 -28.37 8.25
CA GLY A 398 -22.18 -27.37 9.30
C GLY A 398 -22.61 -25.94 8.92
N VAL A 399 -23.53 -25.80 7.95
CA VAL A 399 -24.06 -24.51 7.46
C VAL A 399 -25.38 -24.20 8.17
N LYS A 400 -25.74 -22.93 8.36
CA LYS A 400 -27.07 -22.53 8.86
C LYS A 400 -27.72 -21.53 7.94
N PHE A 401 -28.88 -21.88 7.40
CA PHE A 401 -29.80 -21.00 6.71
C PHE A 401 -30.73 -20.33 7.73
N ILE A 402 -30.95 -19.03 7.56
CA ILE A 402 -31.99 -18.28 8.27
C ILE A 402 -33.04 -17.92 7.24
N THR A 403 -34.09 -18.74 7.19
CA THR A 403 -35.26 -18.50 6.34
C THR A 403 -36.39 -17.88 7.17
N HIS A 404 -37.33 -17.22 6.50
CA HIS A 404 -38.53 -16.64 7.11
C HIS A 404 -39.31 -17.67 7.98
N LYS A 405 -39.25 -18.96 7.61
CA LYS A 405 -39.81 -20.08 8.38
C LYS A 405 -39.25 -20.20 9.81
N LYS A 406 -38.00 -19.78 10.09
CA LYS A 406 -37.40 -19.81 11.44
C LYS A 406 -37.98 -18.72 12.36
N ILE A 407 -38.46 -17.63 11.77
CA ILE A 407 -39.12 -16.51 12.46
C ILE A 407 -40.59 -16.89 12.75
N VAL A 408 -41.24 -17.62 11.84
CA VAL A 408 -42.63 -18.08 11.99
C VAL A 408 -42.77 -19.37 12.81
N GLN A 409 -41.76 -20.25 12.84
CA GLN A 409 -41.73 -21.44 13.71
C GLN A 409 -41.61 -21.09 15.20
N ILE A 410 -41.07 -19.92 15.54
CA ILE A 410 -41.12 -19.37 16.91
C ILE A 410 -42.54 -18.90 17.26
N ALA A 411 -43.36 -18.58 16.25
CA ALA A 411 -44.70 -18.05 16.43
C ALA A 411 -45.81 -19.13 16.42
N ASN A 412 -45.72 -20.21 15.63
CA ASN A 412 -46.88 -21.06 15.37
C ASN A 412 -46.61 -22.58 15.48
N LEU A 413 -46.43 -23.04 16.72
CA LEU A 413 -46.50 -24.43 17.19
C LEU A 413 -47.86 -25.14 16.93
N SER A 414 -48.63 -24.84 15.87
CA SER A 414 -49.96 -25.43 15.67
C SER A 414 -50.26 -25.90 14.23
N LYS A 415 -50.19 -27.24 14.05
CA LYS A 415 -50.94 -28.12 13.11
C LYS A 415 -50.57 -28.01 11.60
N ALA A 416 -49.86 -29.00 11.01
CA ALA A 416 -50.31 -30.21 10.25
C ALA A 416 -50.98 -29.87 8.88
N GLU A 417 -50.74 -30.48 7.70
CA GLU A 417 -49.96 -31.61 7.15
C GLU A 417 -50.01 -31.56 5.58
N HIS A 418 -48.98 -32.11 4.88
CA HIS A 418 -48.98 -32.75 3.53
C HIS A 418 -49.15 -31.97 2.17
N GLN A 419 -48.08 -31.91 1.34
CA GLN A 419 -47.85 -32.58 0.02
C GLN A 419 -46.61 -31.99 -0.71
N ARG A 420 -45.89 -32.79 -1.51
CA ARG A 420 -44.55 -32.50 -2.12
C ARG A 420 -44.64 -32.07 -3.59
N ASP A 421 -43.74 -31.19 -4.05
CA ASP A 421 -43.79 -30.55 -5.38
C ASP A 421 -42.52 -30.75 -6.25
N ALA A 422 -42.71 -30.95 -7.56
CA ALA A 422 -41.77 -31.53 -8.55
C ALA A 422 -40.71 -30.56 -9.13
N PHE A 423 -40.47 -29.42 -8.48
CA PHE A 423 -39.50 -28.40 -8.91
C PHE A 423 -38.11 -28.61 -8.29
N ILE A 424 -38.06 -29.03 -7.03
CA ILE A 424 -36.79 -29.21 -6.31
C ILE A 424 -36.03 -30.44 -6.82
N ASP A 425 -36.75 -31.52 -7.16
CA ASP A 425 -36.14 -32.70 -7.79
C ASP A 425 -35.52 -32.40 -9.16
N ARG A 426 -35.95 -31.33 -9.84
CA ARG A 426 -35.42 -30.95 -11.16
C ARG A 426 -34.16 -30.08 -11.08
N THR A 427 -34.08 -29.20 -10.09
CA THR A 427 -32.98 -28.21 -9.98
C THR A 427 -31.73 -28.79 -9.32
N SER A 428 -31.88 -29.85 -8.53
CA SER A 428 -30.78 -30.51 -7.82
C SER A 428 -29.82 -31.32 -8.70
N ILE A 429 -30.15 -31.50 -9.98
CA ILE A 429 -29.36 -32.26 -10.96
C ILE A 429 -28.95 -31.43 -12.18
N MET A 430 -29.16 -30.10 -12.16
CA MET A 430 -28.79 -29.21 -13.26
C MET A 430 -27.31 -28.82 -13.23
N GLU A 431 -26.73 -28.68 -14.42
CA GLU A 431 -25.35 -28.19 -14.61
C GLU A 431 -25.25 -26.69 -14.25
N GLU A 432 -24.13 -26.28 -13.64
CA GLU A 432 -23.99 -24.97 -12.96
C GLU A 432 -24.33 -23.76 -13.83
N ARG A 433 -23.92 -23.78 -15.11
CA ARG A 433 -24.25 -22.70 -16.05
C ARG A 433 -25.75 -22.61 -16.35
N LEU A 434 -26.42 -23.75 -16.54
CA LEU A 434 -27.85 -23.83 -16.80
C LEU A 434 -28.69 -23.43 -15.58
N TYR A 435 -28.17 -23.70 -14.37
CA TYR A 435 -28.76 -23.20 -13.13
C TYR A 435 -28.77 -21.66 -13.08
N TYR A 436 -27.66 -21.00 -13.40
CA TYR A 436 -27.60 -19.53 -13.45
C TYR A 436 -28.42 -18.92 -14.60
N GLU A 437 -28.45 -19.57 -15.77
CA GLU A 437 -29.30 -19.14 -16.89
C GLU A 437 -30.80 -19.27 -16.54
N GLU A 438 -31.21 -20.33 -15.83
CA GLU A 438 -32.58 -20.51 -15.36
C GLU A 438 -32.95 -19.53 -14.23
N LEU A 439 -32.02 -19.26 -13.31
CA LEU A 439 -32.21 -18.30 -12.20
C LEU A 439 -32.31 -16.86 -12.75
N ALA A 440 -31.52 -16.52 -13.76
CA ALA A 440 -31.66 -15.27 -14.51
C ALA A 440 -32.99 -15.24 -15.27
N ARG A 441 -33.33 -16.29 -16.02
CA ARG A 441 -34.61 -16.37 -16.76
C ARG A 441 -35.82 -16.16 -15.84
N GLN A 442 -35.84 -16.78 -14.66
CA GLN A 442 -36.95 -16.60 -13.72
C GLN A 442 -36.95 -15.22 -13.05
N SER A 443 -35.77 -14.66 -12.74
CA SER A 443 -35.66 -13.30 -12.19
C SER A 443 -36.07 -12.20 -13.19
N PHE A 444 -35.99 -12.46 -14.50
CA PHE A 444 -36.24 -11.47 -15.56
C PHE A 444 -37.46 -11.77 -16.46
N SER A 445 -38.15 -12.89 -16.30
CA SER A 445 -39.35 -13.24 -17.11
C SER A 445 -40.65 -12.56 -16.67
N GLY A 446 -40.60 -11.65 -15.69
CA GLY A 446 -41.77 -10.94 -15.16
C GLY A 446 -42.76 -11.83 -14.40
N LYS A 447 -42.39 -13.10 -14.13
CA LYS A 447 -43.07 -13.97 -13.18
C LYS A 447 -42.22 -14.01 -11.92
N ASP A 448 -42.48 -13.07 -11.02
CA ASP A 448 -41.74 -12.82 -9.78
C ASP A 448 -41.50 -14.09 -8.98
N ILE A 449 -40.23 -14.53 -8.86
CA ILE A 449 -39.83 -15.62 -7.97
C ILE A 449 -38.67 -15.19 -7.04
N ILE A 450 -37.71 -14.39 -7.50
CA ILE A 450 -36.54 -13.97 -6.70
C ILE A 450 -36.13 -12.54 -7.07
N ASP A 451 -36.00 -11.64 -6.09
CA ASP A 451 -35.46 -10.28 -6.28
C ASP A 451 -34.15 -10.16 -5.46
N PRO A 452 -32.97 -10.43 -6.05
CA PRO A 452 -31.71 -10.40 -5.31
C PRO A 452 -31.33 -8.96 -4.96
N VAL A 453 -31.14 -8.67 -3.67
CA VAL A 453 -30.76 -7.33 -3.21
C VAL A 453 -29.25 -7.10 -3.32
N TYR A 454 -28.44 -8.11 -2.97
CA TYR A 454 -26.98 -8.08 -3.07
C TYR A 454 -26.38 -9.47 -3.29
N ILE A 455 -25.28 -9.55 -4.03
CA ILE A 455 -24.46 -10.76 -4.12
C ILE A 455 -23.06 -10.44 -3.57
N LEU A 456 -22.59 -11.28 -2.63
CA LEU A 456 -21.28 -11.15 -1.98
C LEU A 456 -20.44 -12.40 -2.26
N ARG A 457 -19.23 -12.21 -2.78
CA ARG A 457 -18.28 -13.30 -3.05
C ARG A 457 -16.94 -13.02 -2.40
N GLN A 458 -16.37 -13.97 -1.67
CA GLN A 458 -14.99 -13.83 -1.22
C GLN A 458 -14.05 -13.93 -2.42
N TYR A 459 -13.20 -12.93 -2.60
CA TYR A 459 -12.20 -12.91 -3.67
C TYR A 459 -10.92 -13.60 -3.23
N ASP A 460 -10.45 -13.27 -2.01
CA ASP A 460 -9.32 -13.90 -1.35
C ASP A 460 -9.43 -13.77 0.18
N ASP A 461 -8.35 -14.11 0.89
CA ASP A 461 -8.29 -14.08 2.36
C ASP A 461 -8.50 -12.68 2.97
N PHE A 462 -8.45 -11.62 2.18
CA PHE A 462 -8.51 -10.23 2.65
C PHE A 462 -9.61 -9.40 1.98
N ARG A 463 -10.33 -9.93 0.98
CA ARG A 463 -11.22 -9.14 0.12
C ARG A 463 -12.52 -9.86 -0.25
N ILE A 464 -13.59 -9.08 -0.43
CA ILE A 464 -14.88 -9.55 -0.98
C ILE A 464 -15.30 -8.71 -2.19
N ILE A 465 -15.97 -9.33 -3.17
CA ILE A 465 -16.67 -8.69 -4.29
C ILE A 465 -18.11 -8.44 -3.88
N PHE A 466 -18.59 -7.24 -4.17
CA PHE A 466 -19.96 -6.79 -3.91
C PHE A 466 -20.66 -6.42 -5.22
N TRP A 467 -21.88 -6.93 -5.43
CA TRP A 467 -22.76 -6.51 -6.53
C TRP A 467 -24.11 -6.01 -5.98
N GLY A 468 -24.52 -4.81 -6.38
CA GLY A 468 -25.82 -4.22 -6.06
C GLY A 468 -26.90 -4.58 -7.08
N ALA A 469 -28.16 -4.73 -6.64
CA ALA A 469 -29.30 -5.08 -7.50
C ALA A 469 -29.51 -4.15 -8.71
N GLU A 470 -29.23 -2.86 -8.56
CA GLU A 470 -29.39 -1.87 -9.64
C GLU A 470 -28.41 -2.08 -10.81
N SER A 471 -27.28 -2.76 -10.56
CA SER A 471 -26.26 -3.08 -11.56
C SER A 471 -26.77 -4.00 -12.68
N PHE A 472 -27.88 -4.71 -12.47
CA PHE A 472 -28.37 -5.74 -13.40
C PHE A 472 -29.49 -5.27 -14.34
N ARG A 473 -29.95 -4.01 -14.23
CA ARG A 473 -31.04 -3.46 -15.05
C ARG A 473 -30.51 -2.48 -16.10
N LYS A 474 -29.97 -2.98 -17.22
CA LYS A 474 -29.80 -2.15 -18.43
C LYS A 474 -30.19 -2.94 -19.70
N GLU A 475 -31.28 -2.52 -20.34
CA GLU A 475 -31.72 -2.96 -21.68
C GLU A 475 -31.90 -4.48 -21.90
N GLY A 476 -32.31 -5.23 -20.88
CA GLY A 476 -32.65 -6.66 -21.04
C GLY A 476 -31.46 -7.57 -21.37
N LYS A 477 -30.23 -7.09 -21.16
CA LYS A 477 -28.99 -7.89 -21.24
C LYS A 477 -28.26 -7.84 -19.91
N ILE A 478 -27.59 -8.93 -19.55
CA ILE A 478 -26.65 -8.95 -18.44
C ILE A 478 -25.44 -8.12 -18.87
N VAL A 479 -25.31 -6.92 -18.32
CA VAL A 479 -24.05 -6.20 -18.26
C VAL A 479 -23.60 -6.29 -16.81
N PHE A 480 -22.34 -6.64 -16.55
CA PHE A 480 -21.75 -6.57 -15.22
C PHE A 480 -21.10 -5.19 -15.06
N PRO A 481 -21.77 -4.14 -14.54
CA PRO A 481 -21.10 -2.91 -14.21
C PRO A 481 -20.53 -2.97 -12.78
N PHE A 482 -19.30 -2.46 -12.66
CA PHE A 482 -18.54 -2.19 -11.44
C PHE A 482 -18.46 -3.34 -10.42
N GLU A 483 -17.39 -4.14 -10.55
CA GLU A 483 -16.86 -4.92 -9.45
C GLU A 483 -16.20 -3.98 -8.44
N CYS A 484 -16.69 -3.97 -7.20
CA CYS A 484 -16.03 -3.28 -6.11
C CYS A 484 -15.39 -4.32 -5.19
N LEU A 485 -14.06 -4.37 -5.15
CA LEU A 485 -13.31 -5.16 -4.17
C LEU A 485 -13.25 -4.38 -2.85
N LEU A 486 -13.87 -4.92 -1.82
CA LEU A 486 -13.84 -4.36 -0.48
C LEU A 486 -12.83 -5.13 0.39
N PRO A 487 -11.84 -4.46 1.00
CA PRO A 487 -11.01 -5.07 2.02
C PRO A 487 -11.85 -5.47 3.23
N LEU A 488 -11.69 -6.69 3.74
CA LEU A 488 -12.40 -7.23 4.92
C LEU A 488 -12.25 -6.35 6.16
N ASN A 489 -11.11 -5.65 6.26
CA ASN A 489 -10.75 -4.71 7.31
C ASN A 489 -11.47 -3.34 7.21
N ASN A 490 -12.16 -3.04 6.12
CA ASN A 490 -13.02 -1.84 5.99
C ASN A 490 -14.47 -2.13 6.41
N ILE A 491 -14.79 -3.37 6.79
CA ILE A 491 -16.07 -3.75 7.38
C ILE A 491 -15.98 -3.56 8.89
N ILE A 492 -16.54 -2.46 9.40
CA ILE A 492 -16.54 -2.18 10.84
C ILE A 492 -17.71 -2.93 11.48
N MET A 493 -17.41 -4.05 12.14
CA MET A 493 -18.34 -4.70 13.06
C MET A 493 -18.15 -4.11 14.46
N ASN A 494 -19.14 -3.36 14.94
CA ASN A 494 -19.12 -2.84 16.30
C ASN A 494 -19.51 -3.97 17.28
N LYS A 495 -18.68 -4.21 18.30
CA LYS A 495 -18.95 -5.25 19.32
C LYS A 495 -20.15 -4.91 20.21
N ASP A 496 -20.54 -3.64 20.29
CA ASP A 496 -21.59 -3.16 21.20
C ASP A 496 -22.82 -2.58 20.47
N SER A 497 -22.86 -2.61 19.14
CA SER A 497 -24.05 -2.21 18.37
C SER A 497 -24.37 -3.19 17.26
N LYS A 498 -25.62 -3.67 17.24
CA LYS A 498 -26.16 -4.73 16.38
C LYS A 498 -26.38 -4.32 14.91
N PHE A 499 -25.40 -3.67 14.28
CA PHE A 499 -25.48 -3.19 12.89
C PHE A 499 -24.17 -3.42 12.11
N CYS A 500 -24.30 -3.63 10.80
CA CYS A 500 -23.20 -3.67 9.83
C CYS A 500 -23.09 -2.31 9.14
N PHE A 501 -21.89 -1.73 9.09
CA PHE A 501 -21.64 -0.47 8.39
C PHE A 501 -20.74 -0.72 7.18
N ILE A 502 -21.17 -0.24 6.02
CA ILE A 502 -20.31 -0.06 4.86
C ILE A 502 -19.84 1.39 4.91
N SER A 503 -18.56 1.60 5.23
CA SER A 503 -17.95 2.92 5.09
C SER A 503 -17.66 3.13 3.61
N THR A 504 -18.44 3.98 2.94
CA THR A 504 -18.02 4.63 1.70
C THR A 504 -16.99 5.70 1.99
#